data_AF-A0A2E4N3S4-F1
#
_entry.id   AF-A0A2E4N3S4-F1
#
_cell.length_a   1.000
_cell.length_b   1.000
_cell.length_c   1.000
_cell.angle_alpha   90.00
_cell.angle_beta   90.00
_cell.angle_gamma   90.00
#
_symmetry.space_group_name_H-M   'P 1'
#
loop_
_entity.id
_entity.type
_entity.pdbx_description
1 polymer ?
#
loop_
_entity_poly.entity_id
_entity_poly.type
_entity_poly.pdbx_seq_one_letter_code
_entity_poly.pdbx_strand_id
1 'polypeptide(L)'
;MKNINKIVLGLILILNFNLTNSQEAVNDTIVPVSLEGVVVSTPFNESLENNVISVDKVNLGDLGFLKSQSIPKALYNVPGVSFITTGPGIQKPIIRGLSGNRVVTVYQGVRFE
;
A
#
# COMPACT_ATOMS: atom_id res chain seq x y z
N MET A 1 32.31 -57.48 -8.09
CA MET A 1 32.30 -56.01 -8.28
C MET A 1 31.15 -55.48 -9.17
N LYS A 2 30.45 -56.31 -9.98
CA LYS A 2 29.44 -55.85 -10.95
C LYS A 2 28.11 -55.36 -10.33
N ASN A 3 27.80 -55.75 -9.09
CA ASN A 3 26.55 -55.38 -8.41
C ASN A 3 26.63 -54.01 -7.72
N ILE A 4 27.83 -53.54 -7.35
CA ILE A 4 28.02 -52.24 -6.69
C ILE A 4 27.70 -51.10 -7.65
N ASN A 5 28.09 -51.24 -8.93
CA ASN A 5 27.86 -50.21 -9.96
C ASN A 5 26.37 -50.02 -10.26
N LYS A 6 25.55 -51.07 -10.13
CA LYS A 6 24.09 -50.99 -10.32
C LYS A 6 23.41 -50.19 -9.21
N ILE A 7 23.88 -50.34 -7.97
CA ILE A 7 23.36 -49.60 -6.81
C ILE A 7 23.73 -48.11 -6.93
N VAL A 8 24.97 -47.81 -7.32
CA VAL A 8 25.43 -46.43 -7.53
C VAL A 8 24.64 -45.74 -8.66
N LEU A 9 24.36 -46.45 -9.75
CA LEU A 9 23.58 -45.91 -10.87
C LEU A 9 22.11 -45.65 -10.47
N GLY A 10 21.51 -46.53 -9.66
CA GLY A 10 20.18 -46.33 -9.09
C GLY A 10 20.11 -45.12 -8.16
N LEU A 11 21.13 -44.90 -7.34
CA LEU A 11 21.19 -43.75 -6.42
C LEU A 11 21.34 -42.43 -7.18
N ILE A 12 22.15 -42.40 -8.24
CA ILE A 12 22.26 -41.25 -9.15
C ILE A 12 20.91 -40.97 -9.84
N LEU A 13 20.18 -42.00 -10.24
CA LEU A 13 18.86 -41.83 -10.87
C LEU A 13 17.83 -41.23 -9.90
N ILE A 14 17.80 -41.70 -8.65
CA ILE A 14 16.91 -41.19 -7.60
C ILE A 14 17.25 -39.73 -7.25
N LEU A 15 18.54 -39.37 -7.23
CA LEU A 15 18.97 -37.99 -6.94
C LEU A 15 18.52 -37.01 -8.04
N ASN A 16 18.61 -37.41 -9.31
CA ASN A 16 18.14 -36.60 -10.44
C ASN A 16 16.62 -36.44 -10.46
N PHE A 17 15.86 -37.45 -10.04
CA PHE A 17 14.39 -37.40 -10.02
C PHE A 17 13.81 -36.43 -8.97
N ASN A 18 14.53 -36.20 -7.87
CA ASN A 18 14.11 -35.22 -6.85
C ASN A 18 14.43 -33.77 -7.26
N LEU A 19 15.46 -33.55 -8.09
CA LEU A 19 15.76 -32.21 -8.61
C LEU A 19 14.67 -31.69 -9.56
N THR A 20 14.11 -32.55 -10.41
CA THR A 20 13.07 -32.16 -11.38
C THR A 20 11.73 -31.84 -10.74
N ASN A 21 11.37 -32.50 -9.63
CA ASN A 21 10.09 -32.26 -8.93
C ASN A 21 10.07 -30.97 -8.09
N SER A 22 11.21 -30.32 -7.88
CA SER A 22 11.29 -29.06 -7.11
C SER A 22 11.09 -27.80 -7.98
N GLN A 23 10.73 -27.97 -9.25
CA GLN A 23 10.64 -26.88 -10.24
C GLN A 23 9.34 -26.92 -11.07
N GLU A 24 8.22 -27.29 -10.46
CA GLU A 24 6.91 -26.82 -10.94
C GLU A 24 6.43 -25.68 -10.04
N ALA A 25 7.13 -24.55 -10.11
CA ALA A 25 6.49 -23.28 -9.82
C ALA A 25 5.51 -23.05 -10.98
N VAL A 26 4.22 -23.17 -10.69
CA VAL A 26 3.13 -22.77 -11.59
C VAL A 26 3.51 -21.42 -12.18
N ASN A 27 3.84 -21.42 -13.47
CA ASN A 27 4.03 -20.20 -14.26
C ASN A 27 2.65 -19.58 -14.46
N ASP A 28 2.11 -19.00 -13.39
CA ASP A 28 0.94 -18.14 -13.51
C ASP A 28 1.34 -17.03 -14.48
N THR A 29 0.60 -16.90 -15.58
CA THR A 29 0.89 -15.94 -16.66
C THR A 29 0.71 -14.48 -16.22
N ILE A 30 0.35 -14.28 -14.94
CA ILE A 30 0.12 -13.00 -14.32
C ILE A 30 1.44 -12.53 -13.73
N VAL A 31 2.03 -11.50 -14.34
CA VAL A 31 3.20 -10.82 -13.78
C VAL A 31 2.80 -10.23 -12.41
N PRO A 32 3.42 -10.65 -11.30
CA PRO A 32 3.09 -10.10 -9.99
C PRO A 32 3.57 -8.64 -9.94
N VAL A 33 2.62 -7.71 -9.87
CA VAL A 33 2.91 -6.29 -9.65
C VAL A 33 3.09 -6.07 -8.15
N SER A 34 4.23 -5.50 -7.74
CA SER A 34 4.42 -5.04 -6.37
C SER A 34 3.66 -3.73 -6.16
N LEU A 35 2.53 -3.78 -5.43
CA LEU A 35 1.81 -2.57 -5.03
C LEU A 35 2.32 -2.08 -3.67
N GLU A 36 2.57 -0.77 -3.57
CA GLU A 36 2.89 -0.13 -2.28
C GLU A 36 1.64 0.09 -1.40
N GLY A 37 0.46 0.17 -2.02
CA GLY A 37 -0.80 0.22 -1.28
C GLY A 37 -2.02 0.46 -2.19
N VAL A 38 -3.21 0.29 -1.62
CA VAL A 38 -4.49 0.52 -2.30
C VAL A 38 -5.19 1.72 -1.68
N VAL A 39 -5.65 2.66 -2.50
CA VAL A 39 -6.37 3.86 -2.07
C VAL A 39 -7.78 3.82 -2.68
N VAL A 40 -8.81 3.96 -1.83
CA VAL A 40 -10.23 3.75 -2.22
C VAL A 40 -11.02 5.08 -2.19
N SER A 41 -10.35 6.21 -2.42
CA SER A 41 -10.93 7.55 -2.21
C SER A 41 -11.49 8.22 -3.46
N THR A 42 -11.18 7.73 -4.66
CA THR A 42 -11.61 8.33 -5.93
C THR A 42 -12.72 7.53 -6.59
N PRO A 43 -13.61 8.16 -7.36
CA PRO A 43 -14.69 7.47 -8.08
C PRO A 43 -14.19 6.57 -9.22
N PHE A 44 -12.93 6.74 -9.64
CA PHE A 44 -12.30 5.95 -10.68
C PHE A 44 -11.49 4.80 -10.06
N ASN A 45 -11.63 3.60 -10.61
CA ASN A 45 -10.90 2.39 -10.22
C ASN A 45 -9.55 2.31 -10.96
N GLU A 46 -8.77 3.39 -10.90
CA GLU A 46 -7.48 3.50 -11.59
C GLU A 46 -6.33 3.59 -10.59
N SER A 47 -5.12 3.24 -11.04
CA SER A 47 -3.89 3.48 -10.28
C SER A 47 -3.66 4.99 -10.07
N LEU A 48 -2.96 5.37 -9.00
CA LEU A 48 -2.66 6.77 -8.68
C LEU A 48 -1.93 7.48 -9.83
N GLU A 49 -1.05 6.77 -10.54
CA GLU A 49 -0.30 7.29 -11.70
C GLU A 49 -1.21 7.68 -12.87
N ASN A 50 -2.30 6.93 -13.07
CA ASN A 50 -3.25 7.15 -14.16
C ASN A 50 -4.45 8.01 -13.74
N ASN A 51 -4.51 8.45 -12.48
CA ASN A 51 -5.64 9.20 -11.95
C ASN A 51 -5.53 10.68 -12.32
N VAL A 52 -6.62 11.23 -12.87
CA VAL A 52 -6.72 12.67 -13.16
C VAL A 52 -6.95 13.52 -11.90
N ILE A 53 -7.31 12.87 -10.78
CA ILE A 53 -7.51 13.52 -9.49
C ILE A 53 -6.26 13.30 -8.63
N SER A 54 -5.70 14.41 -8.14
CA SER A 54 -4.60 14.39 -7.15
C SER A 54 -5.07 13.79 -5.83
N VAL A 55 -4.38 12.75 -5.39
CA VAL A 55 -4.60 12.08 -4.11
C VAL A 55 -3.28 11.94 -3.38
N ASP A 56 -3.22 12.45 -2.15
CA ASP A 56 -2.07 12.31 -1.28
C ASP A 56 -2.36 11.26 -0.19
N LYS A 57 -1.40 10.35 0.02
CA LYS A 57 -1.44 9.34 1.08
C LYS A 57 -0.44 9.72 2.16
N VAL A 58 -0.88 9.67 3.42
CA VAL A 58 -0.01 9.89 4.59
C VAL A 58 -0.02 8.62 5.43
N ASN A 59 1.13 7.95 5.57
CA ASN A 59 1.24 6.76 6.42
C ASN A 59 1.51 7.15 7.86
N LEU A 60 1.07 6.33 8.81
CA LEU A 60 1.35 6.54 10.23
C LEU A 60 2.85 6.48 10.57
N GLY A 61 3.64 5.69 9.82
CA GLY A 61 5.10 5.63 9.99
C GLY A 61 5.77 6.98 9.73
N ASP A 62 5.30 7.71 8.71
CA ASP A 62 5.83 9.02 8.33
C ASP A 62 5.46 10.11 9.34
N LEU A 63 4.39 9.88 10.12
CA LEU A 63 3.96 10.76 11.20
C LEU A 63 4.85 10.68 12.44
N GLY A 64 5.69 9.65 12.58
CA GLY A 64 6.53 9.42 13.75
C GLY A 64 7.54 10.54 14.05
N PHE A 65 7.88 11.37 13.05
CA PHE A 65 8.74 12.55 13.24
C PHE A 65 7.99 13.75 13.82
N LEU A 66 6.67 13.81 13.65
CA LEU A 66 5.82 14.76 14.30
C LEU A 66 5.27 14.08 15.56
N LYS A 67 5.68 14.53 16.75
CA LYS A 67 4.91 14.33 18.00
C LYS A 67 3.58 15.09 17.90
N SER A 68 2.79 14.74 16.90
CA SER A 68 1.55 15.34 16.51
C SER A 68 0.51 14.84 17.50
N GLN A 69 0.07 15.73 18.37
CA GLN A 69 -1.00 15.43 19.32
C GLN A 69 -2.38 15.37 18.63
N SER A 70 -2.47 15.67 17.33
CA SER A 70 -3.76 15.78 16.61
C SER A 70 -3.61 15.59 15.10
N ILE A 71 -4.56 14.93 14.43
CA ILE A 71 -4.59 14.72 12.97
C ILE A 71 -4.26 15.99 12.14
N PRO A 72 -4.82 17.18 12.41
CA PRO A 72 -4.50 18.39 11.66
C PRO A 72 -3.02 18.73 11.65
N LYS A 73 -2.34 18.47 12.77
CA LYS A 73 -0.92 18.77 12.92
C LYS A 73 -0.03 17.82 12.12
N ALA A 74 -0.50 16.59 11.90
CA ALA A 74 0.12 15.61 11.03
C ALA A 74 -0.04 15.96 9.53
N LEU A 75 -1.09 16.71 9.17
CA LEU A 75 -1.41 17.04 7.78
C LEU A 75 -0.83 18.39 7.31
N TYR A 76 -0.14 19.16 8.16
CA TYR A 76 0.50 20.43 7.74
C TYR A 76 1.57 20.27 6.66
N ASN A 77 2.19 19.09 6.56
CA ASN A 77 3.18 18.81 5.52
C ASN A 77 2.56 18.49 4.15
N VAL A 78 1.23 18.31 4.09
CA VAL A 78 0.53 18.02 2.83
C VAL A 78 0.33 19.34 2.07
N PRO A 79 0.81 19.45 0.81
CA PRO A 79 0.73 20.68 0.05
C PRO A 79 -0.73 21.07 -0.26
N GLY A 80 -1.04 22.36 -0.12
CA GLY A 80 -2.40 22.86 -0.37
C GLY A 80 -3.43 22.50 0.69
N VAL A 81 -3.01 21.89 1.81
CA VAL A 81 -3.84 21.66 2.99
C VAL A 81 -3.43 22.64 4.09
N SER A 82 -4.41 23.29 4.68
CA SER A 82 -4.25 24.17 5.84
C SER A 82 -5.44 24.00 6.78
N PHE A 83 -5.41 24.63 7.94
CA PHE A 83 -6.48 24.49 8.94
C PHE A 83 -6.85 25.85 9.51
N ILE A 84 -8.14 26.03 9.79
CA ILE A 84 -8.66 27.15 10.58
C ILE A 84 -9.10 26.63 11.94
N THR A 85 -8.72 27.34 12.99
CA THR A 85 -9.14 27.04 14.36
C THR A 85 -10.30 27.95 14.77
N THR A 86 -11.31 27.39 15.41
CA THR A 86 -12.41 28.14 16.03
C THR A 86 -12.39 28.06 17.55
N GLY A 87 -11.35 27.47 18.14
CA GLY A 87 -11.21 27.27 19.57
C GLY A 87 -10.22 26.15 19.90
N PRO A 88 -9.93 25.93 21.20
CA PRO A 88 -9.03 24.87 21.63
C PRO A 88 -9.49 23.50 21.12
N GLY A 89 -8.63 22.80 20.37
CA GLY A 89 -8.90 21.45 19.85
C GLY A 89 -9.81 21.38 18.61
N ILE A 90 -10.46 22.47 18.19
CA ILE A 90 -11.32 22.48 16.99
C ILE A 90 -10.55 23.05 15.81
N GLN A 91 -10.16 22.18 14.88
CA GLN A 91 -9.44 22.55 13.67
C GLN A 91 -10.21 22.03 12.45
N LYS A 92 -10.68 22.94 11.60
CA LYS A 92 -11.40 22.62 10.37
C LYS A 92 -10.43 22.68 9.17
N PRO A 93 -10.44 21.69 8.26
CA PRO A 93 -9.54 21.68 7.11
C PRO A 93 -9.93 22.74 6.08
N ILE A 94 -8.90 23.27 5.42
CA ILE A 94 -8.97 24.13 4.25
C ILE A 94 -8.12 23.48 3.17
N ILE A 95 -8.74 23.12 2.05
CA ILE A 95 -8.05 22.44 0.93
C ILE A 95 -8.10 23.38 -0.28
N ARG A 96 -6.93 23.81 -0.76
CA ARG A 96 -6.79 24.73 -1.91
C ARG A 96 -7.65 25.99 -1.78
N GLY A 97 -7.76 26.53 -0.56
CA GLY A 97 -8.55 27.73 -0.24
C GLY A 97 -10.06 27.48 -0.02
N LEU A 98 -10.55 26.25 -0.19
CA LEU A 98 -11.94 25.88 0.10
C LEU A 98 -12.12 25.51 1.57
N SER A 99 -13.24 25.88 2.18
CA SER A 99 -13.55 25.61 3.58
C SER A 99 -15.05 25.33 3.83
N GLY A 100 -15.37 24.79 5.00
CA GLY A 100 -16.74 24.51 5.43
C GLY A 100 -17.41 23.46 4.55
N ASN A 101 -18.64 23.74 4.08
CA ASN A 101 -19.45 22.80 3.27
C ASN A 101 -18.80 22.38 1.94
N ARG A 102 -17.75 23.08 1.50
CA ARG A 102 -16.99 22.77 0.28
C ARG A 102 -15.88 21.74 0.50
N VAL A 103 -15.62 21.36 1.75
CA VAL A 103 -14.66 20.32 2.12
C VAL A 103 -15.43 19.19 2.80
N VAL A 104 -15.27 17.98 2.28
CA VAL A 104 -15.89 16.78 2.85
C VAL A 104 -14.83 16.02 3.64
N THR A 105 -15.08 15.79 4.92
CA THR A 105 -14.26 14.92 5.75
C THR A 105 -14.97 13.58 5.87
N VAL A 106 -14.24 12.49 5.66
CA VAL A 106 -14.78 11.12 5.78
C VAL A 106 -13.91 10.38 6.78
N TYR A 107 -14.55 9.71 7.73
CA TYR A 107 -13.90 8.86 8.71
C TYR A 107 -14.49 7.46 8.60
N GLN A 108 -13.63 6.46 8.34
CA GLN A 108 -14.05 5.05 8.20
C GLN A 108 -15.22 4.85 7.22
N GLY A 109 -15.23 5.60 6.11
CA GLY A 109 -16.29 5.53 5.09
C GLY A 109 -17.56 6.33 5.39
N VAL A 110 -17.64 6.98 6.55
CA VAL A 110 -18.80 7.82 6.94
C VAL A 110 -18.42 9.29 6.88
N ARG A 111 -19.28 10.12 6.29
CA ARG A 111 -19.10 11.58 6.28
C ARG A 111 -19.12 12.10 7.71
N PHE A 112 -18.09 12.88 8.05
CA PHE A 112 -17.98 13.61 9.31
C PHE A 112 -18.46 15.04 9.10
N GLU A 113 -19.41 15.49 9.92
CA GLU A 113 -20.01 16.84 9.89
C GLU A 113 -19.38 17.77 10.93
#